data_AF-A0A0B1SXR3-F1
#
_entry.id   AF-A0A0B1SXR3-F1
#
_cell.length_a   1.000
_cell.length_b   1.000
_cell.length_c   1.000
_cell.angle_alpha   90.00
_cell.angle_beta   90.00
_cell.angle_gamma   90.00
#
_symmetry.space_group_name_H-M   'P 1'
#
loop_
_entity.id
_entity.type
_entity.pdbx_description
1 polymer ?
#
loop_
_entity_poly.entity_id
_entity_poly.type
_entity_poly.pdbx_seq_one_letter_code
_entity_poly.pdbx_strand_id
1 'polypeptide(L)'
;LYRIYTLGEQFLQLLYNWQWVEIDNTQLPSVMRGGERFLAVHMVQLKLLSKFPPAIPAEIISRFTMVSHKMSTVEAWQFNAINAIKRKFDLGCQLFTTQDEVVRLNDVQMFYWNVKALNLSRIIQQYDAELQNTNGNLTLIATIQSLKNHVEADLEVFVVLHLCACYTSVLFGLCYEQDV
;
A
#
# COMPACT_ATOMS: atom_id res chain seq x y z
N LEU A 1 15.98 -30.34 -24.07
CA LEU A 1 16.73 -30.78 -22.87
C LEU A 1 16.29 -29.92 -21.71
N TYR A 2 15.48 -30.47 -20.78
CA TYR A 2 15.06 -29.75 -19.58
C TYR A 2 16.21 -29.78 -18.57
N ARG A 3 16.67 -28.60 -18.14
CA ARG A 3 17.71 -28.49 -17.10
C ARG A 3 17.08 -28.86 -15.75
N ILE A 4 17.58 -29.93 -15.13
CA ILE A 4 17.18 -30.32 -13.77
C ILE A 4 18.01 -29.48 -12.80
N TYR A 5 17.36 -28.61 -12.04
CA TYR A 5 18.00 -27.84 -10.97
C TYR A 5 18.23 -28.70 -9.74
N THR A 6 19.39 -28.54 -9.10
CA THR A 6 19.67 -29.12 -7.79
C THR A 6 18.76 -28.52 -6.72
N LEU A 7 18.55 -29.23 -5.60
CA LEU A 7 17.72 -28.73 -4.49
C LEU A 7 18.19 -27.36 -3.97
N GLY A 8 19.52 -27.14 -3.95
CA GLY A 8 20.10 -25.85 -3.56
C GLY A 8 19.77 -24.71 -4.52
N GLU A 9 19.79 -24.96 -5.83
CA GLU A 9 19.42 -23.95 -6.84
C GLU A 9 17.93 -23.62 -6.77
N GLN A 10 17.06 -24.61 -6.55
CA GLN A 10 15.62 -24.40 -6.36
C GLN A 10 15.36 -23.54 -5.12
N PHE A 11 16.06 -23.82 -4.02
CA PHE A 11 15.94 -23.03 -2.79
C PHE A 11 16.42 -21.59 -2.99
N LEU A 12 17.53 -21.38 -3.68
CA LEU A 12 18.02 -20.03 -4.02
C LEU A 12 17.01 -19.28 -4.89
N GLN A 13 16.42 -19.92 -5.89
CA GLN A 13 15.38 -19.30 -6.71
C GLN A 13 14.19 -18.83 -5.88
N LEU A 14 13.74 -19.65 -4.92
CA LEU A 14 12.68 -19.27 -4.00
C LEU A 14 13.09 -18.07 -3.14
N LEU A 15 14.31 -18.03 -2.60
CA LEU A 15 14.79 -16.88 -1.83
C LEU A 15 14.87 -15.58 -2.64
N TYR A 16 15.15 -15.64 -3.94
CA TYR A 16 15.20 -14.46 -4.81
C TYR A 16 13.85 -14.10 -5.44
N ASN A 17 12.78 -14.85 -5.13
CA ASN A 17 11.44 -14.62 -5.68
C ASN A 17 10.69 -13.49 -4.94
N TRP A 18 11.22 -12.27 -5.02
CA TRP A 18 10.68 -11.06 -4.42
C TRP A 18 11.00 -9.83 -5.29
N GLN A 19 10.27 -8.74 -5.08
CA GLN A 19 10.43 -7.48 -5.82
C GLN A 19 10.21 -6.27 -4.92
N TRP A 20 10.78 -5.13 -5.29
CA TRP A 20 10.41 -3.85 -4.68
C TRP A 20 9.11 -3.34 -5.29
N VAL A 21 8.24 -2.82 -4.44
CA VAL A 21 7.04 -2.10 -4.85
C VAL A 21 7.00 -0.75 -4.15
N GLU A 22 6.37 0.22 -4.78
CA GLU A 22 6.22 1.56 -4.23
C GLU A 22 4.74 1.88 -4.05
N ILE A 23 4.37 2.34 -2.86
CA ILE A 23 3.04 2.82 -2.53
C ILE A 23 3.22 4.17 -1.83
N ASP A 24 2.75 5.24 -2.46
CA ASP A 24 2.82 6.60 -1.91
C ASP A 24 4.23 6.99 -1.44
N ASN A 25 5.18 6.91 -2.38
CA ASN A 25 6.62 7.15 -2.18
C ASN A 25 7.26 6.26 -1.11
N THR A 26 6.60 5.17 -0.72
CA THR A 26 7.08 4.22 0.29
C THR A 26 7.47 2.92 -0.39
N GLN A 27 8.77 2.63 -0.39
CA GLN A 27 9.30 1.41 -0.99
C GLN A 27 9.23 0.24 0.01
N LEU A 28 8.53 -0.84 -0.39
CA LEU A 28 8.34 -2.04 0.40
C LEU A 28 8.75 -3.28 -0.41
N PRO A 29 9.39 -4.30 0.20
CA PRO A 29 9.55 -5.58 -0.46
C PRO A 29 8.21 -6.33 -0.54
N SER A 30 7.95 -6.94 -1.69
CA SER A 30 6.88 -7.91 -1.89
C SER A 30 7.43 -9.28 -2.25
N VAL A 31 6.85 -10.33 -1.69
CA VAL A 31 7.15 -11.73 -2.05
C VAL A 31 6.16 -12.23 -3.10
N MET A 32 6.59 -13.17 -3.94
CA MET A 32 5.74 -13.74 -4.98
C MET A 32 5.14 -15.07 -4.52
N ARG A 33 3.82 -15.20 -4.59
CA ARG A 33 3.08 -16.43 -4.27
C ARG A 33 2.01 -16.66 -5.33
N GLY A 34 2.11 -17.77 -6.06
CA GLY A 34 1.12 -18.11 -7.10
C GLY A 34 1.01 -17.07 -8.23
N GLY A 35 2.09 -16.35 -8.53
CA GLY A 35 2.08 -15.26 -9.52
C GLY A 35 1.59 -13.91 -8.99
N GLU A 36 1.05 -13.86 -7.77
CA GLU A 36 0.63 -12.62 -7.11
C GLU A 36 1.71 -12.08 -6.17
N ARG A 37 1.66 -10.77 -5.92
CA ARG A 37 2.56 -10.06 -5.01
C ARG A 37 1.93 -9.91 -3.64
N PHE A 38 2.69 -10.20 -2.60
CA PHE A 38 2.25 -10.15 -1.21
C PHE A 38 3.17 -9.27 -0.37
N LEU A 39 2.58 -8.51 0.55
CA LEU A 39 3.26 -7.65 1.52
C LEU A 39 3.04 -8.18 2.93
N ALA A 40 4.02 -8.05 3.80
CA ALA A 40 3.84 -8.32 5.22
C ALA A 40 2.85 -7.32 5.85
N VAL A 41 1.83 -7.82 6.55
CA VAL A 41 0.79 -6.99 7.20
C VAL A 41 1.42 -6.01 8.18
N HIS A 42 2.42 -6.45 8.97
CA HIS A 42 3.13 -5.58 9.90
C HIS A 42 3.79 -4.37 9.21
N MET A 43 4.40 -4.58 8.04
CA MET A 43 5.02 -3.49 7.29
C MET A 43 3.98 -2.51 6.75
N VAL A 44 2.83 -3.01 6.28
CA VAL A 44 1.72 -2.16 5.83
C VAL A 44 1.23 -1.28 6.98
N GLN A 45 1.03 -1.86 8.16
CA GLN A 45 0.63 -1.10 9.35
C GLN A 45 1.69 -0.06 9.74
N LEU A 46 2.96 -0.46 9.82
CA LEU A 46 4.05 0.37 10.30
C LEU A 46 4.42 1.49 9.34
N LYS A 47 4.42 1.24 8.03
CA LYS A 47 4.95 2.16 7.02
C LYS A 47 3.90 2.91 6.22
N LEU A 48 2.70 2.34 6.08
CA LEU A 48 1.63 2.95 5.32
C LEU A 48 0.58 3.53 6.25
N LEU A 49 -0.01 2.70 7.11
CA LEU A 49 -1.18 3.12 7.91
C LEU A 49 -0.83 4.02 9.09
N SER A 50 0.40 3.97 9.59
CA SER A 50 0.90 4.86 10.65
C SER A 50 0.88 6.35 10.30
N LYS A 51 0.72 6.68 9.01
CA LYS A 51 0.57 8.06 8.51
C LYS A 51 -0.80 8.66 8.79
N PHE A 52 -1.79 7.83 9.09
CA PHE A 52 -3.18 8.26 9.31
C PHE A 52 -3.57 8.17 10.79
N PRO A 53 -4.58 8.93 11.24
CA PRO A 53 -5.16 8.75 12.56
C PRO A 53 -5.64 7.30 12.76
N PRO A 54 -5.49 6.73 13.97
CA PRO A 54 -5.74 5.30 14.22
C PRO A 54 -7.19 4.86 14.03
N ALA A 55 -8.13 5.81 14.01
CA ALA A 55 -9.56 5.55 13.80
C ALA A 55 -9.92 5.53 12.31
N ILE A 56 -9.50 4.48 11.60
CA ILE A 56 -10.00 4.21 10.25
C ILE A 56 -11.50 3.86 10.37
N PRO A 57 -12.41 4.56 9.67
CA PRO A 57 -13.84 4.31 9.80
C PRO A 57 -14.23 2.89 9.42
N ALA A 58 -15.13 2.31 10.20
CA ALA A 58 -15.62 0.94 9.99
C ALA A 58 -16.18 0.73 8.58
N GLU A 59 -16.75 1.77 7.97
CA GLU A 59 -17.27 1.76 6.59
C GLU A 59 -16.19 1.49 5.54
N ILE A 60 -14.96 1.99 5.75
CA ILE A 60 -13.83 1.71 4.86
C ILE A 60 -13.35 0.28 5.10
N ILE A 61 -13.23 -0.12 6.37
CA ILE A 61 -12.77 -1.48 6.73
C ILE A 61 -13.75 -2.53 6.16
N SER A 62 -15.06 -2.28 6.21
CA SER A 62 -16.06 -3.22 5.71
C SER A 62 -16.14 -3.24 4.17
N ARG A 63 -15.92 -2.10 3.51
CA ARG A 63 -15.97 -1.99 2.05
C ARG A 63 -14.76 -2.60 1.34
N PHE A 64 -13.59 -2.57 1.97
CA PHE A 64 -12.35 -3.06 1.39
C PHE A 64 -11.87 -4.28 2.16
N THR A 65 -12.39 -5.45 1.79
CA THR A 65 -12.06 -6.72 2.42
C THR A 65 -10.65 -7.15 2.03
N MET A 66 -9.69 -6.99 2.95
CA MET A 66 -8.34 -7.55 2.80
C MET A 66 -8.29 -8.92 3.46
N VAL A 67 -7.93 -9.95 2.70
CA VAL A 67 -7.70 -11.29 3.24
C VAL A 67 -6.20 -11.45 3.51
N SER A 68 -5.87 -11.73 4.77
CA SER A 68 -4.50 -12.05 5.16
C SER A 68 -4.29 -13.57 5.18
N HIS A 69 -3.03 -13.97 5.00
CA HIS A 69 -2.61 -15.37 5.02
C HIS A 69 -1.35 -15.51 5.84
N LYS A 70 -1.17 -16.65 6.51
CA LYS A 70 0.08 -16.93 7.22
C LYS A 70 1.29 -16.92 6.28
N MET A 71 2.41 -16.42 6.79
CA MET A 71 3.70 -16.51 6.11
C MET A 71 4.18 -17.96 6.07
N SER A 72 4.73 -18.35 4.93
CA SER A 72 5.58 -19.53 4.82
C SER A 72 6.96 -19.25 5.42
N THR A 73 7.68 -20.32 5.75
CA THR A 73 9.06 -20.23 6.24
C THR A 73 9.97 -19.48 5.27
N VAL A 74 9.79 -19.70 3.95
CA VAL A 74 10.58 -19.03 2.90
C VAL A 74 10.31 -17.53 2.90
N GLU A 75 9.05 -17.11 2.95
CA GLU A 75 8.71 -15.68 2.92
C GLU A 75 9.22 -14.95 4.17
N ALA A 76 9.12 -15.58 5.35
CA ALA A 76 9.71 -15.03 6.57
C ALA A 76 11.23 -14.83 6.42
N TRP A 77 11.94 -15.79 5.81
CA TRP A 77 13.38 -15.67 5.53
C TRP A 77 13.68 -14.57 4.51
N GLN A 78 12.89 -14.46 3.44
CA GLN A 78 13.03 -13.39 2.45
C GLN A 78 12.90 -12.01 3.11
N PHE A 79 11.81 -11.78 3.88
CA PHE A 79 11.60 -10.51 4.55
C PHE A 79 12.71 -10.19 5.56
N ASN A 80 13.15 -11.17 6.35
CA ASN A 80 14.23 -10.98 7.32
C ASN A 80 15.55 -10.64 6.63
N ALA A 81 15.91 -11.33 5.56
CA ALA A 81 17.13 -11.06 4.79
C ALA A 81 17.09 -9.65 4.19
N ILE A 82 15.98 -9.25 3.59
CA ILE A 82 15.81 -7.90 3.03
C ILE A 82 15.87 -6.86 4.14
N ASN A 83 15.15 -7.06 5.24
CA ASN A 83 15.07 -6.10 6.33
C ASN A 83 16.44 -5.88 7.00
N ALA A 84 17.18 -6.96 7.29
CA ALA A 84 18.50 -6.88 7.89
C ALA A 84 19.55 -6.28 6.94
N ILE A 85 19.61 -6.77 5.69
CA ILE A 85 20.70 -6.43 4.76
C ILE A 85 20.43 -5.11 4.02
N LYS A 86 19.21 -4.93 3.48
CA LYS A 86 18.88 -3.80 2.60
C LYS A 86 18.28 -2.61 3.35
N ARG A 87 17.57 -2.86 4.45
CA ARG A 87 16.83 -1.81 5.18
C ARG A 87 17.36 -1.52 6.58
N LYS A 88 18.36 -2.26 7.06
CA LYS A 88 18.95 -2.08 8.40
C LYS A 88 17.89 -2.03 9.51
N PHE A 89 16.91 -2.94 9.45
CA PHE A 89 15.77 -3.04 10.36
C PHE A 89 14.75 -1.89 10.29
N ASP A 90 14.79 -1.05 9.26
CA ASP A 90 13.79 0.01 9.08
C ASP A 90 12.37 -0.54 8.80
N LEU A 91 12.20 -1.79 8.36
CA LEU A 91 10.85 -2.38 8.15
C LEU A 91 10.23 -2.98 9.43
N GLY A 92 10.89 -2.78 10.58
CA GLY A 92 10.50 -3.33 11.88
C GLY A 92 11.70 -3.98 12.57
N CYS A 93 11.78 -3.84 13.90
CA CYS A 93 12.89 -4.39 14.68
C CYS A 93 12.72 -5.89 15.00
N GLN A 94 11.49 -6.41 14.89
CA GLN A 94 11.18 -7.81 15.13
C GLN A 94 11.42 -8.63 13.85
N LEU A 95 11.90 -9.86 14.03
CA LEU A 95 12.04 -10.80 12.93
C LEU A 95 10.68 -11.34 12.53
N PHE A 96 10.45 -11.47 11.23
CA PHE A 96 9.29 -12.14 10.67
C PHE A 96 9.36 -13.64 10.93
N THR A 97 8.20 -14.23 11.20
CA THR A 97 7.97 -15.63 11.55
C THR A 97 6.79 -16.17 10.75
N THR A 98 6.55 -17.48 10.83
CA THR A 98 5.37 -18.11 10.21
C THR A 98 4.05 -17.75 10.92
N GLN A 99 4.11 -17.10 12.08
CA GLN A 99 2.93 -16.57 12.76
C GLN A 99 2.47 -15.23 12.19
N ASP A 100 3.38 -14.51 11.52
CA ASP A 100 3.07 -13.27 10.83
C ASP A 100 2.25 -13.53 9.57
N GLU A 101 1.63 -12.47 9.07
CA GLU A 101 0.70 -12.54 7.96
C GLU A 101 1.16 -11.70 6.78
N VAL A 102 0.80 -12.17 5.60
CA VAL A 102 0.92 -11.46 4.33
C VAL A 102 -0.44 -11.19 3.73
N VAL A 103 -0.53 -10.11 2.97
CA VAL A 103 -1.74 -9.65 2.28
C VAL A 103 -1.37 -9.29 0.84
N ARG A 104 -2.32 -9.48 -0.09
CA ARG A 104 -2.09 -9.18 -1.51
C ARG A 104 -1.83 -7.69 -1.73
N LEU A 105 -0.87 -7.38 -2.58
CA LEU A 105 -0.47 -6.02 -2.93
C LEU A 105 -1.66 -5.20 -3.45
N ASN A 106 -2.47 -5.77 -4.34
CA ASN A 106 -3.59 -5.07 -4.95
C ASN A 106 -4.62 -4.66 -3.89
N ASP A 107 -4.92 -5.56 -2.95
CA ASP A 107 -5.84 -5.30 -1.84
C ASP A 107 -5.30 -4.18 -0.93
N VAL A 108 -3.99 -4.20 -0.63
CA VAL A 108 -3.31 -3.13 0.14
C VAL A 108 -3.37 -1.79 -0.57
N GLN A 109 -3.08 -1.76 -1.87
CA GLN A 109 -3.10 -0.52 -2.65
C GLN A 109 -4.51 0.08 -2.65
N MET A 110 -5.52 -0.74 -2.97
CA MET A 110 -6.92 -0.31 -2.97
C MET A 110 -7.34 0.22 -1.59
N PHE A 111 -7.03 -0.51 -0.52
CA PHE A 111 -7.32 -0.07 0.84
C PHE A 111 -6.61 1.23 1.20
N TYR A 112 -5.29 1.30 1.01
CA TYR A 112 -4.46 2.46 1.35
C TYR A 112 -4.96 3.73 0.68
N TRP A 113 -5.21 3.68 -0.62
CA TRP A 113 -5.61 4.86 -1.35
C TRP A 113 -7.00 5.37 -0.96
N ASN A 114 -7.93 4.47 -0.63
CA ASN A 114 -9.24 4.86 -0.13
C ASN A 114 -9.16 5.47 1.28
N VAL A 115 -8.29 4.95 2.15
CA VAL A 115 -7.99 5.58 3.46
C VAL A 115 -7.39 6.96 3.25
N LYS A 116 -6.44 7.12 2.32
CA LYS A 116 -5.82 8.41 2.01
C LYS A 116 -6.86 9.42 1.52
N ALA A 117 -7.67 9.05 0.53
CA ALA A 117 -8.70 9.91 -0.05
C ALA A 117 -9.71 10.38 1.00
N LEU A 118 -10.13 9.49 1.91
CA LEU A 118 -11.02 9.86 3.00
C LEU A 118 -10.39 10.87 3.96
N ASN A 119 -9.12 10.68 4.32
CA ASN A 119 -8.41 11.61 5.19
C ASN A 119 -8.21 12.98 4.53
N LEU A 120 -7.85 13.03 3.25
CA LEU A 120 -7.75 14.28 2.50
C LEU A 120 -9.11 15.00 2.43
N SER A 121 -10.20 14.27 2.15
CA SER A 121 -11.56 14.83 2.13
C SER A 121 -11.96 15.43 3.47
N ARG A 122 -11.58 14.80 4.59
CA ARG A 122 -11.83 15.33 5.94
C ARG A 122 -11.04 16.60 6.23
N ILE A 123 -9.78 16.67 5.78
CA ILE A 123 -8.96 17.87 5.93
C ILE A 123 -9.57 19.03 5.13
N ILE A 124 -10.03 18.78 3.91
CA ILE A 124 -10.74 19.78 3.09
C ILE A 124 -11.98 20.31 3.82
N GLN A 125 -12.80 19.43 4.39
CA GLN A 125 -13.98 19.81 5.18
C GLN A 125 -13.63 20.65 6.42
N GLN A 126 -12.50 20.35 7.08
CA GLN A 126 -12.01 21.14 8.20
C GLN A 126 -11.61 22.55 7.75
N TYR A 127 -10.89 22.68 6.64
CA TYR A 127 -10.56 23.99 6.09
C TYR A 127 -11.80 24.79 5.67
N ASP A 128 -12.81 24.16 5.10
CA ASP A 128 -14.08 24.82 4.79
C ASP A 128 -14.79 25.34 6.04
N ALA A 129 -14.80 24.56 7.13
CA ALA A 129 -15.34 25.01 8.41
C ALA A 129 -14.51 26.14 9.03
N GLU A 130 -13.18 26.10 8.93
CA GLU A 130 -12.30 27.16 9.44
C GLU A 130 -12.47 28.47 8.67
N LEU A 131 -12.63 28.42 7.34
CA LEU A 131 -12.87 29.60 6.50
C LEU A 131 -14.11 30.38 6.96
N GLN A 132 -15.18 29.67 7.34
CA GLN A 132 -16.42 30.26 7.88
C GLN A 132 -16.22 30.93 9.24
N ASN A 133 -15.18 30.55 10.00
CA ASN A 133 -14.91 31.03 11.36
C ASN A 133 -13.82 32.12 11.44
N THR A 134 -13.29 32.59 10.31
CA THR A 134 -12.17 33.55 10.27
C THR A 134 -12.50 34.97 10.73
N ASN A 135 -13.77 35.29 10.98
CA ASN A 135 -14.25 36.64 11.32
C ASN A 135 -13.79 37.73 10.34
N GLY A 136 -13.61 37.39 9.06
CA GLY A 136 -13.16 38.32 8.02
C GLY A 136 -11.66 38.62 8.00
N ASN A 137 -10.82 37.87 8.73
CA ASN A 137 -9.37 38.04 8.68
C ASN A 137 -8.81 37.55 7.31
N LEU A 138 -8.52 38.49 6.43
CA LEU A 138 -8.06 38.24 5.05
C LEU A 138 -6.77 37.41 4.97
N THR A 139 -5.84 37.60 5.89
CA THR A 139 -4.57 36.85 5.92
C THR A 139 -4.81 35.39 6.26
N LEU A 140 -5.67 35.13 7.26
CA LEU A 140 -6.06 33.76 7.62
C LEU A 140 -6.83 33.09 6.47
N ILE A 141 -7.76 33.81 5.85
CA ILE A 141 -8.51 33.32 4.68
C ILE A 141 -7.56 32.90 3.56
N ALA A 142 -6.63 33.77 3.16
CA ALA A 142 -5.68 33.47 2.09
C ALA A 142 -4.78 32.27 2.42
N THR A 143 -4.34 32.17 3.69
CA THR A 143 -3.49 31.05 4.14
C THR A 143 -4.25 29.73 4.11
N ILE A 144 -5.46 29.68 4.70
CA ILE A 144 -6.29 28.49 4.73
C ILE A 144 -6.66 28.06 3.30
N GLN A 145 -7.03 29.01 2.43
CA GLN A 145 -7.34 28.71 1.03
C GLN A 145 -6.13 28.13 0.29
N SER A 146 -4.94 28.68 0.49
CA SER A 146 -3.72 28.14 -0.11
C SER A 146 -3.47 26.71 0.34
N LEU A 147 -3.59 26.41 1.63
CA LEU A 147 -3.42 25.05 2.17
C LEU A 147 -4.47 24.10 1.61
N LYS A 148 -5.74 24.53 1.56
CA LYS A 148 -6.84 23.76 0.97
C LYS A 148 -6.56 23.37 -0.48
N ASN A 149 -6.13 24.33 -1.30
CA ASN A 149 -5.82 24.09 -2.72
C ASN A 149 -4.72 23.02 -2.90
N HIS A 150 -3.71 22.97 -2.01
CA HIS A 150 -2.68 21.93 -2.06
C HIS A 150 -3.26 20.54 -1.76
N VAL A 151 -4.15 20.44 -0.75
CA VAL A 151 -4.79 19.17 -0.39
C VAL A 151 -5.78 18.71 -1.47
N GLU A 152 -6.50 19.64 -2.12
CA GLU A 152 -7.36 19.36 -3.26
C GLU A 152 -6.57 18.81 -4.45
N ALA A 153 -5.43 19.43 -4.78
CA ALA A 153 -4.55 18.94 -5.84
C ALA A 153 -4.05 17.50 -5.57
N ASP A 154 -3.66 17.20 -4.33
CA ASP A 154 -3.25 15.85 -3.92
C ASP A 154 -4.40 14.83 -4.05
N LEU A 155 -5.65 15.25 -3.80
CA LEU A 155 -6.83 14.41 -3.96
C LEU A 155 -7.21 14.22 -5.43
N GLU A 156 -7.08 15.23 -6.27
CA GLU A 156 -7.36 15.15 -7.71
C GLU A 156 -6.41 14.19 -8.42
N VAL A 157 -5.11 14.24 -8.08
CA VAL A 157 -4.11 13.27 -8.58
C VAL A 157 -4.54 11.83 -8.27
N PHE A 158 -5.14 11.59 -7.10
CA PHE A 158 -5.69 10.28 -6.75
C PHE A 158 -6.88 9.89 -7.64
N VAL A 159 -7.86 10.78 -7.87
CA VAL A 159 -9.04 10.46 -8.69
C VAL A 159 -8.63 10.09 -10.11
N VAL A 160 -7.66 10.82 -10.69
CA VAL A 160 -7.14 10.56 -12.04
C VAL A 160 -6.36 9.23 -12.09
N LEU A 161 -5.45 8.99 -11.13
CA LEU A 161 -4.68 7.74 -11.08
C LEU A 161 -5.56 6.52 -10.82
N HIS A 162 -6.60 6.64 -9.99
CA HIS A 162 -7.49 5.53 -9.68
C HIS A 162 -8.42 5.21 -10.85
N LEU A 163 -8.92 6.21 -11.59
CA LEU A 163 -9.64 5.99 -12.84
C LEU A 163 -8.74 5.28 -13.87
N CYS A 164 -7.49 5.73 -14.05
CA CYS A 164 -6.55 5.08 -14.95
C CYS A 164 -6.17 3.64 -14.51
N ALA A 165 -6.03 3.40 -13.21
CA ALA A 165 -5.72 2.06 -12.67
C ALA A 165 -6.92 1.11 -12.76
N CYS A 166 -8.15 1.58 -12.53
CA CYS A 166 -9.37 0.81 -12.77
C CYS A 166 -9.56 0.53 -14.27
N TYR A 167 -9.29 1.50 -15.15
CA TYR A 167 -9.35 1.27 -16.60
C TYR A 167 -8.31 0.25 -17.07
N THR A 168 -7.08 0.30 -16.56
CA THR A 168 -6.05 -0.68 -16.93
C THR A 168 -6.33 -2.06 -16.33
N SER A 169 -6.86 -2.17 -15.11
CA SER A 169 -7.25 -3.47 -14.54
C SER A 169 -8.50 -4.07 -15.19
N VAL A 170 -9.44 -3.25 -15.69
CA VAL A 170 -10.55 -3.73 -16.55
C VAL A 170 -10.04 -4.15 -17.93
N LEU A 171 -9.11 -3.41 -18.54
CA LEU A 171 -8.51 -3.81 -19.83
C LEU A 171 -7.63 -5.06 -19.71
N PHE A 172 -6.84 -5.22 -18.64
CA PHE A 172 -6.01 -6.40 -18.43
C PHE A 172 -6.81 -7.61 -17.90
N GLY A 173 -7.90 -7.37 -17.18
CA GLY A 173 -8.84 -8.41 -16.74
C GLY A 173 -9.75 -8.94 -17.87
N LEU A 174 -10.01 -8.14 -18.90
CA LEU A 174 -10.69 -8.59 -20.13
C LEU A 174 -9.77 -9.23 -21.17
N CYS A 175 -8.45 -9.15 -20.99
CA CYS A 175 -7.47 -9.80 -21.87
C CYS A 175 -6.98 -11.18 -21.35
N TYR A 176 -7.42 -11.66 -20.19
CA TYR A 176 -7.08 -13.00 -19.69
C TYR A 176 -8.11 -14.08 -20.03
N GLU A 177 -9.15 -13.73 -20.80
CA GLU A 177 -10.20 -14.64 -21.26
C GLU A 177 -10.34 -14.62 -22.79
N GLN A 178 -9.20 -14.65 -23.49
CA GLN A 178 -9.06 -15.15 -24.86
C GLN A 178 -7.57 -15.35 -25.14
N ASP A 179 -7.22 -16.57 -25.57
CA ASP A 179 -5.92 -17.03 -26.07
C ASP A 179 -4.87 -17.51 -25.03
N VAL A 180 -5.07 -18.73 -24.50
CA VAL A 180 -4.33 -20.00 -24.83
C VAL A 180 -4.66 -21.07 -23.78
#